data_AF-A0A1N6U7M2-F1
#
_entry.id   AF-A0A1N6U7M2-F1
#
_cell.length_a   1.000
_cell.length_b   1.000
_cell.length_c   1.000
_cell.angle_alpha   90.00
_cell.angle_beta   90.00
_cell.angle_gamma   90.00
#
_symmetry.space_group_name_H-M   'P 1'
#
loop_
_entity.id
_entity.type
_entity.pdbx_description
1 polymer ?
#
loop_
_entity_poly.entity_id
_entity_poly.type
_entity_poly.pdbx_seq_one_letter_code
_entity_poly.pdbx_strand_id
1 'polypeptide(L)' 'MNLNNNATQPVPTHLPADCFACAVIDEQGREVPITEAMIQQACRALDQEPDEDEPTQG' A
#
# COMPACT_ATOMS: atom_id res chain seq x y z
N MET A 1 32.37 7.23 -7.04
CA MET A 1 31.60 7.16 -5.78
C MET A 1 31.78 5.76 -5.18
N ASN A 2 32.19 5.65 -3.91
CA ASN A 2 32.31 4.38 -3.20
C ASN A 2 30.96 4.01 -2.56
N LEU A 3 30.42 2.83 -2.88
CA LEU A 3 29.19 2.32 -2.30
C LEU A 3 29.55 1.28 -1.23
N ASN A 4 29.75 1.74 0.01
CA ASN A 4 29.84 0.85 1.18
C ASN A 4 28.50 0.86 1.89
N ASN A 5 27.69 -0.19 1.74
CA ASN A 5 26.53 -0.44 2.59
C ASN A 5 26.55 -1.88 3.10
N ASN A 6 27.47 -2.16 4.02
CA ASN A 6 27.32 -3.26 4.97
C ASN A 6 26.90 -2.66 6.31
N ALA A 7 25.61 -2.74 6.60
CA ALA A 7 25.13 -2.87 7.96
C ALA A 7 23.80 -3.62 7.89
N THR A 8 23.86 -4.92 8.17
CA THR A 8 22.73 -5.72 8.65
C THR A 8 22.07 -4.94 9.79
N GLN A 9 21.06 -4.14 9.47
CA GLN A 9 20.19 -3.55 10.47
C GLN A 9 19.24 -4.65 10.92
N PRO A 10 19.16 -4.97 12.23
CA PRO A 10 18.11 -5.84 12.71
C PRO A 10 16.78 -5.14 12.46
N VAL A 11 16.01 -5.66 11.51
CA VAL A 11 14.60 -5.28 11.36
C VAL A 11 13.93 -5.53 12.71
N PRO A 12 13.31 -4.51 13.35
CA PRO A 12 12.60 -4.73 14.60
C PRO A 12 11.45 -5.72 14.34
N THR A 13 11.60 -6.96 14.78
CA THR A 13 10.65 -8.06 14.55
C THR A 13 9.39 -7.99 15.42
N HIS A 14 9.17 -6.87 16.12
CA HIS A 14 8.02 -6.70 17.00
C HIS A 14 7.45 -5.29 16.88
N LEU A 15 6.86 -5.01 15.71
CA LEU A 15 5.83 -3.97 15.63
C LEU A 15 4.64 -4.46 16.49
N PRO A 16 4.06 -3.60 17.35
CA PRO A 16 2.78 -3.89 17.99
C PRO A 16 1.78 -4.44 16.96
N ALA A 17 0.93 -5.39 17.33
CA ALA A 17 -0.04 -5.99 16.42
C ALA A 17 -0.94 -4.95 15.69
N ASP A 18 -1.04 -3.76 16.26
CA ASP A 18 -1.82 -2.63 15.74
C ASP A 18 -0.96 -1.57 15.02
N CYS A 19 0.37 -1.72 15.03
CA CYS A 19 1.28 -0.91 14.23
C CYS A 19 1.37 -1.53 12.83
N PHE A 20 0.33 -1.31 12.03
CA PHE A 20 0.49 -1.37 10.59
C PHE A 20 1.61 -0.39 10.23
N ALA A 21 2.69 -0.89 9.64
CA ALA A 21 3.85 -0.07 9.27
C ALA A 21 3.50 1.02 8.22
N CYS A 22 2.25 1.03 7.75
CA CYS A 22 1.72 1.91 6.71
C CYS A 22 0.33 2.43 7.09
N ALA A 23 0.07 3.71 6.81
CA ALA A 23 -1.21 4.39 6.99
C ALA A 23 -1.53 5.20 5.73
N VAL A 24 -2.81 5.47 5.49
CA VAL A 24 -3.27 6.44 4.49
C VAL A 24 -3.45 7.78 5.19
N ILE A 25 -3.09 8.87 4.52
CA ILE A 25 -3.37 10.21 5.01
C ILE A 25 -4.76 10.62 4.51
N ASP A 26 -5.67 10.95 5.41
CA ASP A 26 -7.00 11.46 5.05
C ASP A 26 -6.98 12.94 4.66
N GLU A 27 -8.13 13.46 4.20
CA GLU A 27 -8.27 14.85 3.75
C GLU A 27 -7.97 15.89 4.84
N GLN A 28 -8.05 15.48 6.12
CA GLN A 28 -7.74 16.32 7.27
C GLN A 28 -6.26 16.20 7.69
N GLY A 29 -5.46 15.42 6.96
CA GLY A 29 -4.03 15.21 7.22
C GLY A 29 -3.75 14.21 8.35
N ARG A 30 -4.72 13.38 8.74
CA ARG A 30 -4.54 12.37 9.79
C ARG A 30 -4.07 11.06 9.19
N GLU A 31 -3.18 10.37 9.90
CA GLU A 31 -2.78 9.02 9.57
C GLU A 31 -3.87 8.03 10.00
N VAL A 32 -4.48 7.37 9.02
CA VAL A 32 -5.49 6.32 9.20
C VAL A 32 -4.84 4.96 8.89
N PRO A 33 -4.81 4.02 9.85
CA PRO A 33 -4.26 2.69 9.61
C PRO A 33 -4.93 2.01 8.41
N ILE A 34 -4.13 1.36 7.57
CA ILE A 34 -4.68 0.57 6.45
C ILE A 34 -5.38 -0.66 7.03
N THR A 35 -6.65 -0.83 6.67
CA THR A 35 -7.46 -1.98 7.09
C THR A 35 -7.74 -2.91 5.91
N GLU A 36 -8.07 -4.16 6.22
CA GLU A 36 -8.51 -5.15 5.22
C GLU A 36 -9.70 -4.67 4.39
N ALA A 37 -10.64 -3.93 5.00
CA ALA A 37 -11.78 -3.37 4.27
C ALA A 37 -11.35 -2.36 3.19
N MET A 38 -10.32 -1.54 3.48
CA MET A 38 -9.76 -0.60 2.50
C MET A 38 -9.09 -1.35 1.35
N ILE A 39 -8.36 -2.44 1.65
CA ILE A 39 -7.72 -3.28 0.63
C ILE A 39 -8.78 -3.90 -0.28
N GLN A 40 -9.82 -4.51 0.27
CA GLN A 40 -10.90 -5.12 -0.51
C GLN A 40 -11.65 -4.10 -1.37
N GLN A 41 -11.89 -2.90 -0.84
CA GLN A 41 -12.51 -1.83 -1.61
C GLN A 41 -11.63 -1.42 -2.81
N ALA A 42 -10.32 -1.29 -2.60
CA ALA A 42 -9.38 -0.98 -3.68
C ALA A 42 -9.36 -2.09 -4.74
N CYS A 43 -9.28 -3.36 -4.34
CA CYS A 43 -9.35 -4.49 -5.29
C CYS A 43 -10.62 -4.46 -6.14
N ARG A 44 -11.79 -4.24 -5.51
CA ARG A 44 -13.05 -4.14 -6.26
C ARG A 44 -13.08 -2.97 -7.22
N ALA A 45 -12.49 -1.83 -6.85
CA ALA A 45 -12.43 -0.67 -7.74
C ALA A 45 -11.58 -0.98 -8.98
N LEU A 46 -10.44 -1.66 -8.79
CA LEU A 46 -9.56 -2.08 -9.88
C LEU A 46 -10.23 -3.11 -10.81
N ASP A 47 -10.97 -4.08 -10.27
CA ASP A 47 -11.72 -5.06 -11.07
C ASP A 47 -12.88 -4.42 -11.87
N GLN A 48 -13.31 -3.21 -11.49
CA GLN A 48 -14.38 -2.46 -12.15
C GLN A 48 -13.87 -1.47 -13.19
N GLU A 49 -12.56 -1.24 -13.27
CA GLU A 49 -11.98 -0.53 -14.40
C GLU A 49 -11.88 -1.54 -15.55
N PRO A 50 -12.77 -1.47 -16.57
CA PRO A 50 -12.59 -2.31 -17.76
C PRO A 50 -11.21 -1.97 -18.33
N ASP A 51 -10.47 -2.98 -18.78
CA ASP A 51 -9.20 -2.78 -19.46
C ASP A 51 -9.41 -1.73 -20.57
N GLU A 52 -8.88 -0.51 -20.39
CA GLU A 52 -8.93 0.60 -21.38
C GLU A 52 -8.09 0.28 -22.64
N ASP A 53 -7.70 -0.99 -22.81
CA ASP A 53 -7.01 -1.57 -23.97
C ASP A 53 -7.90 -2.59 -24.74
N GLU A 54 -9.23 -2.62 -24.54
CA GLU A 54 -10.12 -3.35 -25.48
C GLU A 54 -10.42 -2.48 -26.71
N PRO A 55 -9.98 -2.84 -27.93
CA PRO A 55 -10.47 -2.18 -29.13
C PRO A 55 -11.95 -2.52 -29.27
N THR A 56 -12.83 -1.57 -28.98
CA THR A 56 -14.26 -1.68 -29.30
C THR A 56 -14.40 -1.94 -30.80
N GLN A 57 -14.63 -3.20 -31.16
CA GLN A 57 -14.90 -3.61 -32.52
C GLN A 57 -16.42 -3.66 -32.70
N GLY A 58 -16.94 -2.65 -33.38
CA GLY A 58 -18.32 -2.54 -33.87
C GLY A 58 -18.35 -1.77 -35.18
#